data_AF-A0AAD5VRF1-F1
#
_entry.id   AF-A0AAD5VRF1-F1
#
_cell.length_a   1.000
_cell.length_b   1.000
_cell.length_c   1.000
_cell.angle_alpha   90.00
_cell.angle_beta   90.00
_cell.angle_gamma   90.00
#
_symmetry.space_group_name_H-M   'P 1'
#
loop_
_entity.id
_entity.type
_entity.pdbx_description
1 polymer ?
#
loop_
_entity_poly.entity_id
_entity_poly.type
_entity_poly.pdbx_seq_one_letter_code
_entity_poly.pdbx_strand_id
1 'polypeptide(L)'
;MLLTTTNRTTTTFTGVGYPKTFPTEIADHVESNDLQASPETKKKFNLLWVLLMNQDLIYGYYNLRKTHGDPCKPLDWAIVEATTITEDGHVVPGASVVATPEIVQSAEKPIIEVNTRIPNLEGLHDINHSFVPPNRQPYVVTHPQDRVDFTAIQIDPDHIVALIEPTKFDNTGINTPENVNSRTIARHIIEFLSEDFESGRLPKSLLPLQSRIGNVANSIIGGLAEGPFEQVQVWTEVLQDTCLRFFDWGKLAFATATSIRFSPGGFDQFHKNWATYKDRLLLHLQQAANSPEII
;
A
#
# COMPACT_ATOMS: atom_id res chain seq x y z
N MET A 1 -0.91 -10.34 -6.09
CA MET A 1 -1.58 -11.52 -5.53
C MET A 1 -0.57 -12.67 -5.46
N LEU A 2 -0.59 -13.42 -4.35
CA LEU A 2 0.35 -14.52 -4.11
C LEU A 2 -0.33 -15.88 -4.27
N LEU A 3 0.40 -16.92 -4.68
CA LEU A 3 -0.03 -18.31 -4.63
C LEU A 3 1.09 -19.13 -3.98
N THR A 4 0.83 -19.68 -2.80
CA THR A 4 1.59 -20.85 -2.31
C THR A 4 0.69 -22.06 -2.46
N THR A 5 1.22 -23.10 -3.10
CA THR A 5 0.60 -24.41 -2.94
C THR A 5 1.07 -24.99 -1.60
N THR A 6 0.31 -25.86 -0.93
CA THR A 6 0.83 -26.85 0.03
C THR A 6 -0.17 -28.00 0.00
N ASN A 7 0.23 -29.20 -0.41
CA ASN A 7 -0.66 -30.38 -0.50
C ASN A 7 -2.01 -30.10 -1.17
N ARG A 8 -2.02 -29.59 -2.42
CA ARG A 8 -3.24 -29.20 -3.18
C ARG A 8 -4.09 -28.08 -2.52
N THR A 9 -3.53 -27.37 -1.55
CA THR A 9 -4.10 -26.16 -0.95
C THR A 9 -3.48 -24.93 -1.59
N THR A 10 -4.26 -23.91 -1.96
CA THR A 10 -3.78 -22.64 -2.53
C THR A 10 -3.95 -21.57 -1.46
N THR A 11 -2.88 -20.92 -1.01
CA THR A 11 -2.94 -19.80 -0.05
C THR A 11 -2.51 -18.52 -0.75
N THR A 12 -3.33 -17.48 -0.60
CA THR A 12 -3.16 -16.20 -1.28
C THR A 12 -2.95 -15.09 -0.27
N PHE A 13 -2.00 -14.21 -0.57
CA PHE A 13 -1.75 -13.01 0.21
C PHE A 13 -1.95 -11.80 -0.69
N THR A 14 -2.53 -10.74 -0.12
CA THR A 14 -2.71 -9.45 -0.80
C THR A 14 -2.34 -8.33 0.16
N GLY A 15 -1.84 -7.22 -0.39
CA GLY A 15 -1.89 -5.94 0.30
C GLY A 15 -3.35 -5.50 0.56
N VAL A 16 -3.51 -4.46 1.39
CA VAL A 16 -4.78 -3.90 1.91
C VAL A 16 -5.87 -3.70 0.85
N GLY A 17 -7.15 -3.82 1.24
CA GLY A 17 -8.34 -3.53 0.41
C GLY A 17 -9.13 -4.75 -0.12
N TYR A 18 -10.44 -4.57 -0.31
CA TYR A 18 -11.43 -5.57 -0.76
C TYR A 18 -12.22 -5.07 -1.99
N PRO A 19 -12.65 -5.92 -2.95
CA PRO A 19 -12.00 -7.13 -3.47
C PRO A 19 -11.24 -6.80 -4.77
N LYS A 20 -10.05 -7.40 -4.93
CA LYS A 20 -9.36 -7.38 -6.24
C LYS A 20 -10.03 -8.45 -7.11
N THR A 21 -10.41 -8.09 -8.33
CA THR A 21 -11.13 -8.97 -9.28
C THR A 21 -10.44 -10.33 -9.45
N PHE A 22 -9.10 -10.32 -9.50
CA PHE A 22 -8.30 -11.52 -9.76
C PHE A 22 -8.29 -12.55 -8.60
N PRO A 23 -8.11 -12.16 -7.31
CA PRO A 23 -8.36 -13.06 -6.18
C PRO A 23 -9.74 -13.70 -6.16
N THR A 24 -10.78 -12.94 -6.49
CA THR A 24 -12.16 -13.47 -6.57
C THR A 24 -12.28 -14.47 -7.71
N GLU A 25 -11.79 -14.14 -8.91
CA GLU A 25 -11.81 -15.05 -10.06
C GLU A 25 -11.05 -16.37 -9.78
N ILE A 26 -9.92 -16.31 -9.06
CA ILE A 26 -9.19 -17.52 -8.65
C ILE A 26 -9.95 -18.32 -7.61
N ALA A 27 -10.57 -17.66 -6.63
CA ALA A 27 -11.41 -18.34 -5.64
C ALA A 27 -12.56 -19.08 -6.33
N ASP A 28 -13.27 -18.38 -7.23
CA ASP A 28 -14.37 -18.93 -8.02
C ASP A 28 -13.90 -20.08 -8.94
N HIS A 29 -12.72 -19.95 -9.56
CA HIS A 29 -12.14 -21.02 -10.39
C HIS A 29 -11.80 -22.27 -9.57
N VAL A 30 -11.16 -22.09 -8.41
CA VAL A 30 -10.81 -23.19 -7.50
C VAL A 30 -12.05 -23.90 -6.97
N GLU A 31 -13.11 -23.15 -6.64
CA GLU A 31 -14.39 -23.70 -6.20
C GLU A 31 -15.13 -24.43 -7.32
N SER A 32 -15.25 -23.82 -8.50
CA SER A 32 -15.98 -24.40 -9.64
C SER A 32 -15.33 -25.65 -10.22
N ASN A 33 -14.02 -25.84 -10.02
CA ASN A 33 -13.27 -26.99 -10.54
C ASN A 33 -12.92 -28.02 -9.46
N ASP A 34 -13.48 -27.90 -8.25
CA ASP A 34 -13.24 -28.81 -7.11
C ASP A 34 -11.75 -29.03 -6.81
N LEU A 35 -10.95 -27.98 -6.97
CA LEU A 35 -9.49 -28.02 -6.78
C LEU A 35 -9.09 -27.85 -5.30
N GLN A 36 -10.00 -28.16 -4.37
CA GLN A 36 -9.76 -28.08 -2.93
C GLN A 36 -9.36 -29.45 -2.38
N ALA A 37 -8.33 -29.52 -1.54
CA ALA A 37 -8.02 -30.74 -0.83
C ALA A 37 -9.03 -30.93 0.31
N SER A 38 -9.78 -32.05 0.32
CA SER A 38 -10.72 -32.56 1.36
C SER A 38 -11.81 -31.61 1.93
N PRO A 39 -13.04 -32.09 2.18
CA PRO A 39 -14.12 -31.28 2.77
C PRO A 39 -13.83 -30.70 4.17
N GLU A 40 -12.93 -31.33 4.95
CA GLU A 40 -12.48 -30.88 6.27
C GLU A 40 -11.41 -29.79 6.19
N THR A 41 -10.68 -29.75 5.07
CA THR A 41 -9.77 -28.68 4.64
C THR A 41 -10.42 -27.80 3.58
N LYS A 42 -11.76 -27.71 3.58
CA LYS A 42 -12.52 -26.71 2.83
C LYS A 42 -11.77 -25.39 2.92
N LYS A 43 -11.27 -24.92 1.77
CA LYS A 43 -10.47 -23.71 1.71
C LYS A 43 -11.37 -22.58 2.20
N LYS A 44 -11.22 -22.18 3.47
CA LYS A 44 -11.16 -20.74 3.70
C LYS A 44 -10.05 -20.30 2.77
N PHE A 45 -10.42 -19.59 1.71
CA PHE A 45 -9.49 -18.72 1.02
C PHE A 45 -8.89 -17.84 2.13
N ASN A 46 -7.79 -18.30 2.73
CA ASN A 46 -7.10 -17.57 3.77
C ASN A 46 -6.37 -16.49 3.00
N LEU A 47 -7.13 -15.45 2.63
CA LEU A 47 -6.60 -14.15 2.31
C LEU A 47 -5.91 -13.73 3.60
N LEU A 48 -4.68 -14.17 3.78
CA LEU A 48 -3.90 -13.71 4.92
C LEU A 48 -3.56 -12.28 4.56
N TRP A 49 -4.35 -11.39 5.14
CA TRP A 49 -4.04 -9.98 5.19
C TRP A 49 -2.69 -9.89 5.90
N VAL A 50 -1.62 -9.71 5.13
CA VAL A 50 -0.26 -9.54 5.66
C VAL A 50 -0.24 -8.38 6.69
N LEU A 51 -1.23 -7.48 6.62
CA LEU A 51 -1.58 -6.47 7.62
C LEU A 51 -1.57 -6.91 9.08
N LEU A 52 -1.96 -8.15 9.40
CA LEU A 52 -2.19 -8.51 10.80
C LEU A 52 -0.89 -8.79 11.57
N MET A 53 0.24 -8.93 10.89
CA MET A 53 1.54 -9.15 11.52
C MET A 53 2.55 -8.21 10.87
N ASN A 54 3.24 -7.37 11.66
CA ASN A 54 4.46 -6.65 11.24
C ASN A 54 5.63 -7.66 11.04
N GLN A 55 5.37 -8.77 10.37
CA GLN A 55 6.33 -9.82 10.12
C GLN A 55 6.63 -9.87 8.63
N ASP A 56 7.91 -9.73 8.34
CA ASP A 56 8.46 -9.82 7.01
C ASP A 56 8.27 -11.20 6.41
N LEU A 57 7.84 -11.26 5.16
CA LEU A 57 7.65 -12.55 4.48
C LEU A 57 8.96 -13.30 4.22
N ILE A 58 10.10 -12.60 4.22
CA ILE A 58 11.41 -13.17 3.90
C ILE A 58 11.98 -13.98 5.07
N TYR A 59 11.52 -13.75 6.29
CA TYR A 59 11.94 -14.54 7.44
C TYR A 59 10.76 -15.01 8.31
N GLY A 60 10.92 -16.21 8.88
CA GLY A 60 9.93 -16.79 9.77
C GLY A 60 9.67 -18.24 9.41
N TYR A 61 8.44 -18.67 9.67
CA TYR A 61 8.09 -20.09 9.60
C TYR A 61 7.21 -20.44 8.40
N TYR A 62 7.13 -19.53 7.41
CA TYR A 62 6.25 -19.65 6.24
C TYR A 62 6.58 -20.85 5.35
N ASN A 63 7.84 -21.30 5.31
CA ASN A 63 8.31 -22.44 4.52
C ASN A 63 8.73 -23.66 5.35
N LEU A 64 8.54 -23.67 6.69
CA LEU A 64 9.01 -24.79 7.56
C LEU A 64 8.53 -26.17 7.11
N ARG A 65 7.35 -26.24 6.50
CA ARG A 65 6.73 -27.48 6.03
C ARG A 65 6.48 -27.48 4.52
N LYS A 66 7.18 -26.61 3.78
CA LYS A 66 7.08 -26.55 2.32
C LYS A 66 7.65 -27.84 1.73
N THR A 67 6.88 -28.51 0.87
CA THR A 67 7.23 -29.81 0.26
C THR A 67 7.30 -29.79 -1.27
N HIS A 68 7.12 -28.61 -1.87
CA HIS A 68 7.12 -28.35 -3.32
C HIS A 68 7.90 -27.06 -3.58
N GLY A 69 8.28 -26.79 -4.82
CA GLY A 69 9.09 -25.61 -5.17
C GLY A 69 10.46 -25.60 -4.47
N ASP A 70 11.13 -24.46 -4.53
CA ASP A 70 12.38 -24.23 -3.82
C ASP A 70 12.08 -24.07 -2.31
N PRO A 71 12.60 -24.94 -1.42
CA PRO A 71 12.39 -24.83 0.02
C PRO A 71 13.01 -23.57 0.63
N CYS A 72 13.99 -22.95 -0.03
CA CYS A 72 14.61 -21.70 0.41
C CYS A 72 13.76 -20.45 0.08
N LYS A 73 12.77 -20.59 -0.82
CA LYS A 73 11.83 -19.51 -1.17
C LYS A 73 10.52 -19.66 -0.40
N PRO A 74 10.10 -18.68 0.42
CA PRO A 74 8.83 -18.76 1.13
C PRO A 74 7.62 -18.91 0.20
N LEU A 75 7.69 -18.37 -1.02
CA LEU A 75 6.56 -18.29 -1.95
C LEU A 75 6.88 -18.99 -3.27
N ASP A 76 5.93 -19.78 -3.79
CA ASP A 76 6.10 -20.43 -5.10
C ASP A 76 5.92 -19.40 -6.23
N TRP A 77 4.85 -18.60 -6.16
CA TRP A 77 4.48 -17.63 -7.19
C TRP A 77 4.16 -16.28 -6.57
N ALA A 78 4.55 -15.21 -7.27
CA ALA A 78 4.06 -13.86 -7.04
C ALA A 78 3.51 -13.26 -8.32
N ILE A 79 2.38 -12.58 -8.22
CA ILE A 79 1.80 -11.80 -9.31
C ILE A 79 1.71 -10.36 -8.81
N VAL A 80 2.42 -9.43 -9.43
CA VAL A 80 2.50 -8.04 -8.98
C VAL A 80 2.21 -7.10 -10.13
N GLU A 81 1.48 -6.03 -9.87
CA GLU A 81 1.18 -5.00 -10.88
C GLU A 81 2.24 -3.91 -10.86
N ALA A 82 2.62 -3.48 -12.06
CA ALA A 82 3.59 -2.44 -12.32
C ALA A 82 3.03 -1.44 -13.32
N THR A 83 3.42 -0.17 -13.21
CA THR A 83 3.11 0.83 -14.24
C THR A 83 4.11 0.82 -15.38
N THR A 84 5.36 0.47 -15.08
CA THR A 84 6.42 0.28 -16.07
C THR A 84 7.51 -0.64 -15.53
N ILE A 85 8.38 -1.08 -16.43
CA ILE A 85 9.70 -1.62 -16.12
C ILE A 85 10.73 -0.55 -16.49
N THR A 86 11.73 -0.32 -15.64
CA THR A 86 12.82 0.62 -15.94
C THR A 86 13.76 0.04 -17.00
N GLU A 87 14.65 0.87 -17.57
CA GLU A 87 15.66 0.40 -18.54
C GLU A 87 16.59 -0.67 -17.95
N ASP A 88 16.84 -0.60 -16.64
CA ASP A 88 17.63 -1.57 -15.88
C ASP A 88 16.84 -2.85 -15.51
N GLY A 89 15.58 -2.96 -15.91
CA GLY A 89 14.73 -4.13 -15.67
C GLY A 89 14.04 -4.15 -14.31
N HIS A 90 14.00 -3.02 -13.59
CA HIS A 90 13.36 -2.93 -12.27
C HIS A 90 11.87 -2.59 -12.37
N VAL A 91 11.10 -3.04 -11.39
CA VAL A 91 9.63 -2.99 -11.44
C VAL A 91 9.13 -1.73 -10.73
N VAL A 92 8.46 -0.83 -11.44
CA VAL A 92 7.84 0.37 -10.86
C VAL A 92 6.40 0.04 -10.42
N PRO A 93 6.08 0.06 -9.12
CA PRO A 93 4.76 -0.33 -8.63
C PRO A 93 3.61 0.57 -9.14
N GLY A 94 2.39 0.07 -8.99
CA GLY A 94 1.15 0.83 -9.14
C GLY A 94 0.88 1.84 -8.02
N ALA A 95 -0.39 2.07 -7.75
CA ALA A 95 -0.87 2.96 -6.69
C ALA A 95 -0.60 2.46 -5.24
N SER A 96 0.17 1.38 -5.07
CA SER A 96 0.48 0.80 -3.76
C SER A 96 1.82 0.06 -3.75
N VAL A 97 2.57 0.17 -2.65
CA VAL A 97 3.76 -0.65 -2.38
C VAL A 97 3.41 -1.79 -1.43
N VAL A 98 2.92 -1.47 -0.23
CA VAL A 98 2.58 -2.45 0.82
C VAL A 98 3.73 -3.44 1.04
N ALA A 99 3.52 -4.74 0.85
CA ALA A 99 4.55 -5.77 0.99
C ALA A 99 5.15 -6.21 -0.36
N THR A 100 4.86 -5.50 -1.47
CA THR A 100 5.23 -5.94 -2.83
C THR A 100 6.73 -6.25 -2.99
N PRO A 101 7.68 -5.45 -2.48
CA PRO A 101 9.10 -5.78 -2.55
C PRO A 101 9.44 -7.12 -1.88
N GLU A 102 8.94 -7.34 -0.66
CA GLU A 102 9.12 -8.59 0.10
C GLU A 102 8.54 -9.80 -0.62
N ILE A 103 7.37 -9.60 -1.21
CA ILE A 103 6.62 -10.60 -1.98
C ILE A 103 7.45 -11.05 -3.19
N VAL A 104 8.00 -10.09 -3.94
CA VAL A 104 8.83 -10.36 -5.13
C VAL A 104 10.12 -11.06 -4.73
N GLN A 105 10.78 -10.60 -3.66
CA GLN A 105 12.02 -11.20 -3.16
C GLN A 105 11.82 -12.65 -2.66
N SER A 106 10.68 -12.92 -2.01
CA SER A 106 10.32 -14.22 -1.44
C SER A 106 9.85 -15.26 -2.47
N ALA A 107 9.47 -14.83 -3.67
CA ALA A 107 8.93 -15.70 -4.70
C ALA A 107 10.02 -16.46 -5.46
N GLU A 108 9.72 -17.70 -5.85
CA GLU A 108 10.47 -18.47 -6.84
C GLU A 108 10.06 -18.08 -8.27
N LYS A 109 8.79 -17.74 -8.49
CA LYS A 109 8.22 -17.45 -9.82
C LYS A 109 7.43 -16.14 -9.84
N PRO A 110 8.10 -14.98 -9.93
CA PRO A 110 7.46 -13.69 -10.17
C PRO A 110 6.84 -13.58 -11.57
N ILE A 111 5.60 -13.11 -11.62
CA ILE A 111 4.85 -12.68 -12.80
C ILE A 111 4.56 -11.20 -12.61
N ILE A 112 4.86 -10.37 -13.61
CA ILE A 112 4.61 -8.93 -13.55
C ILE A 112 3.49 -8.56 -14.51
N GLU A 113 2.46 -7.92 -13.98
CA GLU A 113 1.37 -7.30 -14.74
C GLU A 113 1.75 -5.84 -15.04
N VAL A 114 2.20 -5.54 -16.27
CA VAL A 114 2.60 -4.19 -16.68
C VAL A 114 1.39 -3.46 -17.27
N ASN A 115 0.75 -2.63 -16.44
CA ASN A 115 -0.47 -1.92 -16.77
C ASN A 115 -0.18 -0.53 -17.35
N THR A 116 0.04 -0.47 -18.66
CA THR A 116 0.36 0.78 -19.38
C THR A 116 -0.82 1.76 -19.50
N ARG A 117 -2.00 1.41 -19.00
CA ARG A 117 -3.13 2.35 -18.86
C ARG A 117 -2.96 3.28 -17.68
N ILE A 118 -2.21 2.86 -16.67
CA ILE A 118 -1.82 3.71 -15.55
C ILE A 118 -0.58 4.50 -16.00
N PRO A 119 -0.51 5.82 -15.78
CA PRO A 119 0.69 6.58 -16.08
C PRO A 119 1.92 5.99 -15.37
N ASN A 120 3.12 6.21 -15.91
CA ASN A 120 4.34 5.85 -15.21
C ASN A 120 4.41 6.58 -13.86
N LEU A 121 4.40 5.82 -12.76
CA LEU A 121 4.47 6.33 -11.40
C LEU A 121 5.89 6.31 -10.83
N GLU A 122 6.91 6.18 -11.67
CA GLU A 122 8.31 6.22 -11.25
C GLU A 122 8.62 7.50 -10.47
N GLY A 123 9.34 7.32 -9.36
CA GLY A 123 9.62 8.37 -8.39
C GLY A 123 8.54 8.52 -7.31
N LEU A 124 7.37 7.88 -7.42
CA LEU A 124 6.36 7.91 -6.36
C LEU A 124 6.73 7.07 -5.14
N HIS A 125 7.53 6.04 -5.35
CA HIS A 125 7.80 4.99 -4.36
C HIS A 125 9.16 5.17 -3.69
N ASP A 126 9.26 4.71 -2.44
CA ASP A 126 10.52 4.45 -1.74
C ASP A 126 10.54 2.97 -1.35
N ILE A 127 11.48 2.24 -1.95
CA ILE A 127 11.56 0.79 -1.95
C ILE A 127 12.86 0.38 -1.29
N ASN A 128 12.74 -0.31 -0.16
CA ASN A 128 13.85 -0.92 0.55
C ASN A 128 13.88 -2.43 0.33
N HIS A 129 15.08 -2.99 0.38
CA HIS A 129 15.24 -4.42 0.60
C HIS A 129 15.03 -4.77 2.05
N SER A 130 14.38 -5.91 2.28
CA SER A 130 14.31 -6.48 3.61
C SER A 130 15.60 -7.21 3.97
N PHE A 131 16.10 -6.89 5.15
CA PHE A 131 17.23 -7.56 5.77
C PHE A 131 16.75 -8.61 6.76
N VAL A 132 17.32 -9.81 6.68
CA VAL A 132 16.96 -10.91 7.57
C VAL A 132 17.57 -10.76 8.97
N PRO A 133 16.85 -11.11 10.04
CA PRO A 133 17.41 -11.22 11.37
C PRO A 133 18.59 -12.21 11.42
N PRO A 134 19.60 -11.99 12.29
CA PRO A 134 19.69 -10.90 13.27
C PRO A 134 20.28 -9.58 12.72
N ASN A 135 20.51 -9.48 11.40
CA ASN A 135 21.25 -8.36 10.78
C ASN A 135 20.33 -7.30 10.15
N ARG A 136 19.12 -7.13 10.69
CA ARG A 136 18.19 -6.11 10.20
C ARG A 136 18.83 -4.73 10.33
N GLN A 137 18.79 -3.95 9.25
CA GLN A 137 19.28 -2.57 9.25
C GLN A 137 18.18 -1.61 9.70
N PRO A 138 18.54 -0.47 10.33
CA PRO A 138 17.57 0.57 10.67
C PRO A 138 17.03 1.24 9.41
N TYR A 139 15.77 1.67 9.45
CA TYR A 139 15.20 2.57 8.44
C TYR A 139 15.62 4.00 8.79
N VAL A 140 16.51 4.60 7.99
CA VAL A 140 17.03 5.95 8.26
C VAL A 140 16.02 7.01 7.79
N VAL A 141 14.85 7.03 8.43
CA VAL A 141 13.75 7.97 8.18
C VAL A 141 13.60 8.87 9.41
N THR A 142 13.84 10.16 9.25
CA THR A 142 13.74 11.15 10.33
C THR A 142 12.66 12.20 10.07
N HIS A 143 12.16 12.26 8.84
CA HIS A 143 11.14 13.20 8.40
C HIS A 143 10.23 12.54 7.34
N PRO A 144 8.94 12.92 7.23
CA PRO A 144 8.00 12.26 6.30
C PRO A 144 8.43 12.20 4.83
N GLN A 145 9.23 13.18 4.40
CA GLN A 145 9.72 13.29 3.02
C GLN A 145 10.99 12.49 2.74
N ASP A 146 11.62 11.93 3.77
CA ASP A 146 12.89 11.21 3.64
C ASP A 146 12.68 9.96 2.79
N ARG A 147 13.57 9.76 1.83
CA ARG A 147 13.68 8.54 1.03
C ARG A 147 14.91 7.79 1.48
N VAL A 148 14.81 6.49 1.54
CA VAL A 148 15.89 5.66 2.06
C VAL A 148 16.68 5.01 0.92
N ASP A 149 16.00 4.41 -0.06
CA ASP A 149 16.65 3.50 -1.01
C ASP A 149 16.23 3.81 -2.47
N PHE A 150 15.42 2.94 -3.07
CA PHE A 150 15.18 2.91 -4.51
C PHE A 150 13.78 3.39 -4.88
N THR A 151 13.61 3.88 -6.10
CA THR A 151 12.30 4.28 -6.63
C THR A 151 11.54 3.13 -7.31
N ALA A 152 12.17 1.97 -7.45
CA ALA A 152 11.64 0.78 -8.11
C ALA A 152 12.10 -0.50 -7.40
N ILE A 153 11.29 -1.57 -7.50
CA ILE A 153 11.62 -2.88 -6.94
C ILE A 153 12.75 -3.49 -7.76
N GLN A 154 13.89 -3.67 -7.09
CA GLN A 154 15.07 -4.30 -7.67
C GLN A 154 14.80 -5.80 -7.82
N ILE A 155 14.93 -6.31 -9.04
CA ILE A 155 14.77 -7.72 -9.38
C ILE A 155 15.68 -8.05 -10.56
N ASP A 156 16.24 -9.27 -10.55
CA ASP A 156 16.89 -9.86 -11.71
C ASP A 156 15.84 -10.19 -12.78
N PRO A 157 15.91 -9.61 -13.99
CA PRO A 157 14.96 -9.88 -15.06
C PRO A 157 14.84 -11.37 -15.41
N ASP A 158 15.92 -12.15 -15.28
CA ASP A 158 15.93 -13.59 -15.57
C ASP A 158 15.09 -14.40 -14.57
N HIS A 159 14.79 -13.81 -13.41
CA HIS A 159 13.91 -14.41 -12.40
C HIS A 159 12.42 -14.22 -12.75
N ILE A 160 12.06 -13.27 -13.63
CA ILE A 160 10.67 -13.02 -14.02
C ILE A 160 10.23 -14.09 -15.03
N VAL A 161 9.22 -14.88 -14.67
CA VAL A 161 8.76 -16.00 -15.52
C VAL A 161 7.72 -15.60 -16.55
N ALA A 162 7.04 -14.47 -16.36
CA ALA A 162 6.10 -13.92 -17.33
C ALA A 162 5.84 -12.42 -17.12
N LEU A 163 5.57 -11.74 -18.23
CA LEU A 163 4.98 -10.40 -18.27
C LEU A 163 3.57 -10.48 -18.85
N ILE A 164 2.63 -9.77 -18.24
CA ILE A 164 1.23 -9.70 -18.67
C ILE A 164 0.87 -8.23 -18.85
N GLU A 165 0.14 -7.88 -19.90
CA GLU A 165 -0.31 -6.51 -20.16
C GLU A 165 -1.82 -6.39 -19.91
N PRO A 166 -2.26 -6.14 -18.66
CA PRO A 166 -3.67 -5.95 -18.37
C PRO A 166 -4.18 -4.61 -18.92
N THR A 167 -5.51 -4.50 -19.01
CA THR A 167 -6.19 -3.30 -19.55
C THR A 167 -7.27 -2.74 -18.61
N LYS A 168 -7.28 -3.12 -17.33
CA LYS A 168 -8.25 -2.65 -16.33
C LYS A 168 -7.63 -1.56 -15.45
N PHE A 169 -8.44 -0.61 -15.00
CA PHE A 169 -8.03 0.40 -14.01
C PHE A 169 -8.26 -0.10 -12.58
N ASP A 170 -7.69 0.62 -11.62
CA ASP A 170 -7.99 0.46 -10.19
C ASP A 170 -9.51 0.55 -9.94
N ASN A 171 -10.01 -0.36 -9.10
CA ASN A 171 -11.44 -0.47 -8.77
C ASN A 171 -11.67 -0.32 -7.26
N THR A 172 -11.66 0.92 -6.81
CA THR A 172 -11.74 1.31 -5.39
C THR A 172 -13.15 1.77 -4.96
N GLY A 173 -14.07 1.95 -5.90
CA GLY A 173 -15.42 2.48 -5.68
C GLY A 173 -15.43 3.96 -5.26
N ILE A 174 -16.62 4.47 -4.91
CA ILE A 174 -16.79 5.84 -4.41
C ILE A 174 -16.54 5.93 -2.90
N ASN A 175 -16.09 7.10 -2.43
CA ASN A 175 -15.97 7.38 -1.01
C ASN A 175 -17.35 7.56 -0.36
N THR A 176 -17.49 7.05 0.87
CA THR A 176 -18.67 7.35 1.68
C THR A 176 -18.69 8.84 2.01
N PRO A 177 -19.78 9.56 1.70
CA PRO A 177 -19.86 10.98 1.95
C PRO A 177 -19.93 11.27 3.46
N GLU A 178 -19.52 12.48 3.81
CA GLU A 178 -19.61 12.99 5.18
C GLU A 178 -21.06 13.21 5.61
N ASN A 179 -21.35 12.95 6.89
CA ASN A 179 -22.66 13.19 7.48
C ASN A 179 -22.57 14.15 8.68
N VAL A 180 -23.72 14.48 9.28
CA VAL A 180 -23.78 15.43 10.41
C VAL A 180 -22.98 14.93 11.61
N ASN A 181 -23.00 13.62 11.89
CA ASN A 181 -22.27 13.04 13.01
C ASN A 181 -20.76 13.06 12.76
N SER A 182 -20.31 12.70 11.56
CA SER A 182 -18.88 12.72 11.21
C SER A 182 -18.32 14.14 11.24
N ARG A 183 -19.08 15.14 10.76
CA ARG A 183 -18.72 16.55 10.85
C ARG A 183 -18.68 17.06 12.29
N THR A 184 -19.62 16.62 13.14
CA THR A 184 -19.61 16.97 14.57
C THR A 184 -18.37 16.41 15.26
N ILE A 185 -18.01 15.15 15.01
CA ILE A 185 -16.78 14.53 15.55
C ILE A 185 -15.54 15.31 15.07
N ALA A 186 -15.47 15.62 13.77
CA ALA A 186 -14.37 16.39 13.21
C ALA A 186 -14.25 17.75 13.89
N ARG A 187 -15.35 18.50 14.04
CA ARG A 187 -15.35 19.81 14.73
C ARG A 187 -14.73 19.73 16.12
N HIS A 188 -15.10 18.75 16.93
CA HIS A 188 -14.52 18.59 18.27
C HIS A 188 -13.02 18.34 18.24
N ILE A 189 -12.53 17.56 17.27
CA ILE A 189 -11.09 17.31 17.11
C ILE A 189 -10.37 18.57 16.64
N ILE A 190 -10.95 19.33 15.70
CA ILE A 190 -10.37 20.58 15.21
C ILE A 190 -10.31 21.64 16.32
N GLU A 191 -11.36 21.77 17.13
CA GLU A 191 -11.40 22.66 18.30
C GLU A 191 -10.28 22.29 19.28
N PHE A 192 -10.18 21.01 19.65
CA PHE A 192 -9.13 20.50 20.53
C PHE A 192 -7.71 20.81 20.00
N LEU A 193 -7.44 20.53 18.73
CA LEU A 193 -6.13 20.80 18.12
C LEU A 193 -5.83 22.31 18.01
N SER A 194 -6.87 23.13 17.81
CA SER A 194 -6.71 24.59 17.77
C SER A 194 -6.37 25.14 19.14
N GLU A 195 -7.02 24.65 20.21
CA GLU A 195 -6.70 25.03 21.59
C GLU A 195 -5.25 24.63 21.98
N ASP A 196 -4.78 23.47 21.53
CA ASP A 196 -3.40 23.02 21.72
C ASP A 196 -2.39 23.93 21.02
N PHE A 197 -2.70 24.36 19.78
CA PHE A 197 -1.90 25.34 19.06
C PHE A 197 -1.89 26.71 19.77
N GLU A 198 -3.06 27.24 20.15
CA GLU A 198 -3.19 28.53 20.84
C GLU A 198 -2.49 28.52 22.20
N SER A 199 -2.46 27.36 22.87
CA SER A 199 -1.74 27.15 24.13
C SER A 199 -0.23 26.90 23.96
N GLY A 200 0.28 26.87 22.73
CA GLY A 200 1.69 26.61 22.43
C GLY A 200 2.16 25.17 22.64
N ARG A 201 1.23 24.20 22.75
CA ARG A 201 1.54 22.76 22.88
C ARG A 201 1.86 22.10 21.53
N LEU A 202 1.23 22.59 20.47
CA LEU A 202 1.46 22.12 19.10
C LEU A 202 1.83 23.28 18.17
N PRO A 203 2.68 23.04 17.16
CA PRO A 203 2.89 24.02 16.10
C PRO A 203 1.66 24.10 15.18
N LYS A 204 1.57 25.17 14.39
CA LYS A 204 0.51 25.36 13.38
C LYS A 204 0.50 24.29 12.28
N SER A 205 1.66 23.65 12.06
CA SER A 205 1.83 22.49 11.18
C SER A 205 1.31 21.18 11.77
N LEU A 206 0.96 21.18 13.06
CA LEU A 206 0.79 19.97 13.84
C LEU A 206 2.05 19.08 13.76
N LEU A 207 1.90 17.84 14.18
CA LEU A 207 2.85 16.76 13.93
C LEU A 207 2.35 15.91 12.76
N PRO A 208 3.18 15.06 12.14
CA PRO A 208 2.74 14.17 11.06
C PRO A 208 1.50 13.36 11.47
N LEU A 209 0.44 13.47 10.67
CA LEU A 209 -0.87 12.90 11.01
C LEU A 209 -1.09 11.55 10.33
N GLN A 210 -1.61 10.60 11.10
CA GLN A 210 -2.11 9.32 10.60
C GLN A 210 -3.64 9.34 10.61
N SER A 211 -4.27 9.01 9.48
CA SER A 211 -5.73 8.93 9.39
C SER A 211 -6.15 7.64 8.68
N ARG A 212 -7.17 6.97 9.22
CA ARG A 212 -7.75 5.78 8.58
C ARG A 212 -8.65 6.20 7.40
N ILE A 213 -9.26 5.21 6.75
CA ILE A 213 -10.28 5.44 5.74
C ILE A 213 -11.67 5.58 6.36
N GLY A 214 -12.55 6.37 5.74
CA GLY A 214 -13.98 6.42 6.07
C GLY A 214 -14.53 7.82 6.25
N ASN A 215 -15.84 7.93 6.48
CA ASN A 215 -16.54 9.21 6.56
C ASN A 215 -16.04 10.11 7.71
N VAL A 216 -15.74 9.56 8.89
CA VAL A 216 -15.20 10.31 10.03
C VAL A 216 -13.80 10.84 9.70
N ALA A 217 -12.92 9.99 9.19
CA ALA A 217 -11.58 10.39 8.78
C ALA A 217 -11.62 11.47 7.69
N ASN A 218 -12.49 11.31 6.69
CA ASN A 218 -12.69 12.30 5.64
C ASN A 218 -13.16 13.65 6.19
N SER A 219 -14.11 13.66 7.13
CA SER A 219 -14.55 14.89 7.81
C SER A 219 -13.43 15.54 8.61
N ILE A 220 -12.54 14.77 9.24
CA ILE A 220 -11.39 15.32 9.99
C ILE A 220 -10.40 15.98 9.04
N ILE A 221 -10.00 15.31 7.95
CA ILE A 221 -9.08 15.89 6.95
C ILE A 221 -9.70 17.13 6.29
N GLY A 222 -11.00 17.10 5.97
CA GLY A 222 -11.73 18.27 5.48
C GLY A 222 -11.71 19.43 6.49
N GLY A 223 -11.99 19.14 7.76
CA GLY A 223 -11.96 20.12 8.85
C GLY A 223 -10.56 20.71 9.09
N LEU A 224 -9.49 19.91 8.99
CA LEU A 224 -8.10 20.39 9.09
C LEU A 224 -7.78 21.40 8.00
N ALA A 225 -8.26 21.12 6.78
CA ALA A 225 -8.03 21.98 5.64
C ALA A 225 -8.88 23.26 5.66
N GLU A 226 -10.00 23.28 6.37
CA GLU A 226 -10.78 24.51 6.61
C GLU A 226 -10.26 25.29 7.83
N GLY A 227 -9.68 24.58 8.82
CA GLY A 227 -9.15 25.13 10.07
C GLY A 227 -7.86 25.96 9.92
N PRO A 228 -7.28 26.44 11.03
CA PRO A 228 -6.16 27.38 11.01
C PRO A 228 -4.80 26.76 10.66
N PHE A 229 -4.73 25.46 10.39
CA PHE A 229 -3.48 24.73 10.20
C PHE A 229 -2.84 24.98 8.82
N GLU A 230 -1.52 24.96 8.78
CA GLU A 230 -0.71 25.24 7.58
C GLU A 230 0.54 24.37 7.57
N GLN A 231 1.03 23.96 6.39
CA GLN A 231 2.21 23.09 6.26
C GLN A 231 2.04 21.75 7.00
N VAL A 232 0.82 21.23 7.04
CA VAL A 232 0.52 19.93 7.65
C VAL A 232 1.23 18.84 6.88
N GLN A 233 1.70 17.81 7.58
CA GLN A 233 2.27 16.61 6.97
C GLN A 233 1.44 15.40 7.37
N VAL A 234 1.36 14.42 6.47
CA VAL A 234 0.64 13.17 6.70
C VAL A 234 1.61 12.00 6.61
N TRP A 235 1.57 11.13 7.61
CA TRP A 235 2.23 9.82 7.61
C TRP A 235 1.16 8.79 7.92
N THR A 236 0.67 8.11 6.88
CA THR A 236 -0.51 7.25 6.98
C THR A 236 -0.34 5.91 6.27
N GLU A 237 -1.33 5.03 6.37
CA GLU A 237 -1.33 3.78 5.62
C GLU A 237 -1.96 3.97 4.22
N VAL A 238 -3.08 4.70 4.18
CA VAL A 238 -3.90 4.85 2.97
C VAL A 238 -4.23 6.32 2.73
N LEU A 239 -3.95 6.81 1.53
CA LEU A 239 -4.37 8.12 1.06
C LEU A 239 -5.74 8.09 0.38
N GLN A 240 -6.56 9.09 0.67
CA GLN A 240 -7.91 9.25 0.12
C GLN A 240 -8.08 10.60 -0.57
N ASP A 241 -9.15 10.77 -1.36
CA ASP A 241 -9.43 11.97 -2.17
C ASP A 241 -9.37 13.28 -1.37
N THR A 242 -9.70 13.23 -0.08
CA THR A 242 -9.63 14.40 0.81
C THR A 242 -8.21 14.96 0.91
N CYS A 243 -7.17 14.15 0.73
CA CYS A 243 -5.79 14.60 0.70
C CYS A 243 -5.44 15.35 -0.58
N LEU A 244 -6.04 14.99 -1.74
CA LEU A 244 -5.90 15.77 -2.97
C LEU A 244 -6.44 17.19 -2.78
N ARG A 245 -7.64 17.30 -2.20
CA ARG A 245 -8.22 18.61 -1.84
C ARG A 245 -7.32 19.38 -0.87
N PHE A 246 -6.72 18.69 0.10
CA PHE A 246 -5.84 19.29 1.09
C PHE A 246 -4.54 19.84 0.47
N PHE A 247 -3.98 19.13 -0.53
CA PHE A 247 -2.89 19.62 -1.36
C PHE A 247 -3.29 20.85 -2.18
N ASP A 248 -4.46 20.81 -2.82
CA ASP A 248 -4.97 21.87 -3.69
C ASP A 248 -5.26 23.16 -2.90
N TRP A 249 -5.67 23.03 -1.64
CA TRP A 249 -5.83 24.15 -0.71
C TRP A 249 -4.51 24.71 -0.16
N GLY A 250 -3.37 24.12 -0.54
CA GLY A 250 -2.04 24.62 -0.16
C GLY A 250 -1.68 24.41 1.31
N LYS A 251 -2.45 23.61 2.06
CA LYS A 251 -2.23 23.40 3.50
C LYS A 251 -1.52 22.09 3.84
N LEU A 252 -1.59 21.08 2.97
CA LEU A 252 -0.80 19.85 3.10
C LEU A 252 0.57 20.05 2.43
N ALA A 253 1.65 20.06 3.20
CA ALA A 253 3.01 20.19 2.69
C ALA A 253 3.44 18.92 1.96
N PHE A 254 3.30 17.78 2.62
CA PHE A 254 3.76 16.48 2.14
C PHE A 254 2.87 15.35 2.67
N ALA A 255 2.73 14.28 1.90
CA ALA A 255 2.06 13.07 2.35
C ALA A 255 2.90 11.82 2.10
N THR A 256 2.86 10.94 3.08
CA THR A 256 3.54 9.66 3.04
C THR A 256 2.54 8.57 3.34
N ALA A 257 2.50 7.54 2.49
CA ALA A 257 1.60 6.42 2.65
C ALA A 257 2.22 5.08 2.25
N THR A 258 1.47 3.99 2.33
CA THR A 258 1.83 2.74 1.66
C THR A 258 0.96 2.45 0.44
N SER A 259 -0.22 3.05 0.37
CA SER A 259 -1.16 2.89 -0.73
C SER A 259 -2.06 4.10 -0.94
N ILE A 260 -2.57 4.22 -2.16
CA ILE A 260 -3.57 5.20 -2.57
C ILE A 260 -4.91 4.48 -2.78
N ARG A 261 -5.97 5.02 -2.19
CA ARG A 261 -7.35 4.59 -2.42
C ARG A 261 -8.19 5.81 -2.77
N PHE A 262 -8.05 6.26 -4.01
CA PHE A 262 -8.89 7.33 -4.54
C PHE A 262 -10.17 6.79 -5.17
N SER A 263 -11.23 7.59 -5.23
CA SER A 263 -12.36 7.28 -6.13
C SER A 263 -11.91 7.33 -7.60
N PRO A 264 -12.70 6.81 -8.56
CA PRO A 264 -12.37 6.93 -9.98
C PRO A 264 -12.06 8.38 -10.41
N GLY A 265 -12.87 9.35 -9.96
CA GLY A 265 -12.62 10.76 -10.24
C GLY A 265 -11.39 11.31 -9.53
N GLY A 266 -11.04 10.79 -8.35
CA GLY A 266 -9.81 11.14 -7.65
C GLY A 266 -8.56 10.63 -8.37
N PHE A 267 -8.58 9.42 -8.93
CA PHE A 267 -7.51 8.93 -9.79
C PHE A 267 -7.38 9.77 -11.08
N ASP A 268 -8.50 10.11 -11.72
CA ASP A 268 -8.49 10.99 -12.90
C ASP A 268 -7.84 12.35 -12.58
N GLN A 269 -8.21 12.96 -11.44
CA GLN A 269 -7.59 14.20 -10.97
C GLN A 269 -6.10 14.03 -10.70
N PHE A 270 -5.72 12.96 -10.01
CA PHE A 270 -4.34 12.67 -9.64
C PHE A 270 -3.45 12.51 -10.87
N HIS A 271 -3.87 11.69 -11.83
CA HIS A 271 -3.13 11.47 -13.08
C HIS A 271 -3.05 12.73 -13.94
N LYS A 272 -4.16 13.47 -14.07
CA LYS A 272 -4.19 14.72 -14.86
C LYS A 272 -3.23 15.78 -14.31
N ASN A 273 -3.06 15.83 -12.99
CA ASN A 273 -2.21 16.81 -12.32
C ASN A 273 -0.95 16.17 -11.71
N TRP A 274 -0.47 15.06 -12.30
CA TRP A 274 0.63 14.26 -11.78
C TRP A 274 1.88 15.08 -11.42
N ALA A 275 2.27 16.01 -12.29
CA ALA A 275 3.42 16.89 -12.08
C ALA A 275 3.32 17.75 -10.81
N THR A 276 2.09 18.05 -10.35
CA THR A 276 1.85 18.82 -9.12
C THR A 276 1.96 17.96 -7.86
N TYR A 277 1.63 16.66 -7.96
CA TYR A 277 1.54 15.77 -6.79
C TYR A 277 2.79 14.92 -6.58
N LYS A 278 3.50 14.54 -7.65
CA LYS A 278 4.58 13.52 -7.61
C LYS A 278 5.70 13.83 -6.62
N ASP A 279 6.04 15.11 -6.44
CA ASP A 279 7.14 15.55 -5.57
C ASP A 279 6.65 15.90 -4.14
N ARG A 280 5.35 15.73 -3.86
CA ARG A 280 4.71 16.01 -2.56
C ARG A 280 4.11 14.76 -1.92
N LEU A 281 4.31 13.61 -2.55
CA LEU A 281 3.74 12.33 -2.16
C LEU A 281 4.83 11.25 -2.25
N LEU A 282 4.89 10.39 -1.22
CA LEU A 282 5.77 9.23 -1.16
C LEU A 282 5.02 7.98 -0.73
N LEU A 283 5.27 6.86 -1.41
CA LEU A 283 4.75 5.55 -1.03
C LEU A 283 5.89 4.65 -0.52
N HIS A 284 5.90 4.33 0.77
CA HIS A 284 6.81 3.33 1.33
C HIS A 284 6.18 1.95 1.37
N LEU A 285 7.04 0.93 1.50
CA LEU A 285 6.61 -0.37 1.98
C LEU A 285 5.96 -0.28 3.36
N GLN A 286 5.06 -1.23 3.61
CA GLN A 286 4.25 -1.25 4.82
C GLN A 286 5.09 -1.34 6.09
N GLN A 287 6.21 -2.08 6.10
CA GLN A 287 7.04 -2.19 7.29
C GLN A 287 7.66 -0.87 7.72
N ALA A 288 8.06 -0.03 6.76
CA ALA A 288 8.59 1.30 7.08
C ALA A 288 7.45 2.22 7.52
N ALA A 289 6.36 2.30 6.74
CA ALA A 289 5.20 3.15 7.06
C ALA A 289 4.56 2.82 8.42
N ASN A 290 4.58 1.55 8.82
CA ASN A 290 3.98 1.06 10.07
C ASN A 290 5.04 0.64 11.11
N SER A 291 6.30 1.09 10.96
CA SER A 291 7.37 0.79 11.91
C SER A 291 7.15 1.54 13.23
N PRO A 292 7.11 0.86 14.38
CA PRO A 292 7.05 1.51 15.69
C PRO A 292 8.30 2.36 16.03
N GLU A 293 9.40 2.19 15.30
CA GLU A 293 10.59 3.03 15.48
C GLU A 293 10.40 4.40 14.81
N ILE A 294 9.64 4.44 13.71
CA ILE A 294 9.39 5.66 12.92
C ILE A 294 8.19 6.45 13.49
N ILE A 295 7.18 5.74 14.00
CA ILE A 295 5.98 6.31 14.65
C ILE A 295 6.30 6.79 16.07
#